data_AF-A0A1V6HKW4-F1
#
_entry.id   AF-A0A1V6HKW4-F1
#
_cell.length_a   1.000
_cell.length_b   1.000
_cell.length_c   1.000
_cell.angle_alpha   90.00
_cell.angle_beta   90.00
_cell.angle_gamma   90.00
#
_symmetry.space_group_name_H-M   'P 1'
#
loop_
_entity.id
_entity.type
_entity.pdbx_description
1 polymer ?
#
loop_
_entity_poly.entity_id
_entity_poly.type
_entity_poly.pdbx_seq_one_letter_code
_entity_poly.pdbx_strand_id
1 'polypeptide(L)'
;MTYRTLQAIPRSQLDPARQGEVLARFCRVCESFYPPLRRRHLGRPVLGKDLVSAPCAHEGELFVPGADWWEEAVAILPPPPAEEAPEAVRA
;
A
#
# COMPACT_ATOMS: atom_id res chain seq x y z
N MET A 1 9.93 -21.87 3.40
CA MET A 1 9.61 -20.66 2.61
C MET A 1 8.81 -19.74 3.50
N THR A 2 9.43 -18.68 4.02
CA THR A 2 8.74 -17.69 4.85
C THR A 2 7.86 -16.87 3.90
N TYR A 3 6.54 -17.07 3.95
CA TYR A 3 5.61 -16.17 3.29
C TYR A 3 5.79 -14.81 3.97
N ARG A 4 6.59 -13.92 3.37
CA ARG A 4 6.60 -12.50 3.75
C ARG A 4 5.20 -12.00 3.47
N THR A 5 4.37 -11.94 4.50
CA THR A 5 3.11 -11.20 4.47
C THR A 5 3.46 -9.83 3.92
N LEU A 6 2.85 -9.47 2.80
CA LEU A 6 3.11 -8.20 2.13
C LEU A 6 2.61 -7.11 3.08
N GLN A 7 3.52 -6.52 3.86
CA GLN A 7 3.20 -5.41 4.76
C GLN A 7 3.12 -4.12 3.93
N ALA A 8 2.12 -4.09 3.03
CA ALA A 8 1.77 -2.91 2.27
C ALA A 8 0.47 -2.32 2.80
N ILE A 9 0.45 -0.99 2.87
CA ILE A 9 -0.71 -0.20 3.25
C ILE A 9 -0.96 0.85 2.17
N PRO A 10 -2.21 1.23 1.86
CA PRO A 10 -2.49 2.35 0.99
C PRO A 10 -1.72 3.59 1.47
N ARG A 11 -1.05 4.28 0.55
CA ARG A 11 -0.18 5.43 0.86
C ARG A 11 -0.92 6.51 1.66
N SER A 12 -2.20 6.74 1.36
CA SER A 12 -3.06 7.70 2.05
C SER A 12 -3.36 7.36 3.51
N GLN A 13 -3.20 6.10 3.92
CA GLN A 13 -3.47 5.63 5.28
C GLN A 13 -2.24 5.65 6.19
N LEU A 14 -1.08 6.07 5.68
CA LEU A 14 0.17 6.08 6.44
C LEU A 14 0.79 7.47 6.48
N ASP A 15 1.28 7.86 7.65
CA ASP A 15 2.04 9.10 7.82
C ASP A 15 3.21 9.18 6.82
N PRO A 16 3.42 10.31 6.12
CA PRO A 16 4.50 10.45 5.14
C PRO A 16 5.89 10.08 5.66
N ALA A 17 6.20 10.35 6.93
CA ALA A 17 7.48 9.99 7.55
C ALA A 17 7.67 8.48 7.70
N ARG A 18 6.61 7.70 7.55
CA ARG A 18 6.60 6.24 7.65
C ARG A 18 6.43 5.54 6.31
N GLN A 19 6.26 6.26 5.21
CA GLN A 19 6.08 5.69 3.87
C GLN A 19 7.42 5.20 3.29
N GLY A 20 7.52 3.88 3.06
CA GLY A 20 8.66 3.25 2.41
C GLY A 20 8.51 3.10 0.89
N GLU A 21 9.15 2.08 0.33
CA GLU A 21 9.06 1.78 -1.10
C GLU A 21 7.64 1.33 -1.52
N VAL A 22 7.31 1.52 -2.80
CA VAL A 22 6.04 1.05 -3.38
C VAL A 22 6.09 -0.46 -3.59
N LEU A 23 5.22 -1.17 -2.90
CA LEU A 23 5.14 -2.63 -2.96
C LEU A 23 3.97 -3.13 -3.80
N ALA A 24 2.92 -2.33 -4.00
CA ALA A 24 1.74 -2.72 -4.76
C ALA A 24 0.95 -1.50 -5.28
N ARG A 25 -0.05 -1.77 -6.11
CA ARG A 25 -1.13 -0.84 -6.46
C ARG A 25 -2.39 -1.26 -5.74
N PHE A 26 -2.99 -0.38 -4.97
CA PHE A 26 -4.22 -0.62 -4.24
C PHE A 26 -5.41 -0.03 -4.99
N CYS A 27 -6.43 -0.85 -5.26
CA CYS A 27 -7.71 -0.39 -5.79
C CYS A 27 -8.65 -0.04 -4.63
N ARG A 28 -9.14 1.20 -4.61
CA ARG A 28 -10.04 1.70 -3.56
C ARG A 28 -11.44 1.12 -3.66
N VAL A 29 -11.84 0.63 -4.84
CA VAL A 29 -13.19 0.10 -5.09
C VAL A 29 -13.31 -1.36 -4.66
N CYS A 30 -12.37 -2.21 -5.04
CA CYS A 30 -12.40 -3.64 -4.67
C CYS A 30 -11.50 -3.99 -3.48
N GLU A 31 -10.85 -2.99 -2.88
CA GLU A 31 -9.97 -3.12 -1.70
C GLU A 31 -8.89 -4.19 -1.88
N SER A 32 -8.34 -4.29 -3.09
CA SER A 32 -7.40 -5.33 -3.48
C SER A 32 -6.08 -4.77 -3.98
N PHE A 33 -5.01 -5.53 -3.76
CA PHE A 33 -3.63 -5.17 -4.05
C PHE A 33 -3.11 -5.90 -5.28
N TYR A 34 -2.54 -5.15 -6.21
CA TYR A 34 -1.99 -5.64 -7.46
C TYR A 34 -0.47 -5.42 -7.51
N PRO A 35 0.30 -6.23 -8.25
CA PRO A 35 1.75 -6.08 -8.34
C PRO A 35 2.19 -4.66 -8.78
N PRO A 36 3.32 -4.15 -8.28
CA PRO A 36 3.76 -2.76 -8.50
C PRO A 36 4.20 -2.49 -9.94
N LEU A 37 4.44 -3.52 -10.75
CA LEU A 37 4.73 -3.39 -12.20
C LEU A 37 3.51 -3.64 -13.10
N ARG A 38 2.36 -4.02 -12.54
CA ARG A 38 1.14 -4.31 -13.30
C ARG A 38 0.48 -3.05 -13.84
N ARG A 39 0.45 -2.89 -15.16
CA ARG A 39 -0.09 -1.68 -15.82
C ARG A 39 -1.62 -1.55 -15.77
N ARG A 40 -2.36 -2.66 -15.68
CA ARG A 40 -3.84 -2.70 -15.74
C ARG A 40 -4.46 -3.39 -14.53
N HIS A 41 -5.64 -2.93 -14.12
CA HIS A 41 -6.44 -3.55 -13.08
C HIS A 41 -7.13 -4.80 -13.63
N LEU A 42 -6.38 -5.90 -13.70
CA LEU A 42 -6.82 -7.18 -14.25
C LEU A 42 -6.28 -8.33 -13.42
N GLY A 43 -6.90 -9.48 -13.53
CA GLY A 43 -6.42 -10.76 -12.99
C GLY A 43 -6.41 -10.84 -11.46
N ARG A 44 -5.74 -11.87 -10.94
CA ARG A 44 -5.76 -12.17 -9.51
C ARG A 44 -4.93 -11.16 -8.71
N PRO A 45 -5.51 -10.50 -7.68
CA PRO A 45 -4.75 -9.65 -6.78
C PRO A 45 -3.81 -10.48 -5.91
N VAL A 46 -2.76 -9.84 -5.41
CA VAL A 46 -1.80 -10.44 -4.47
C VAL A 46 -2.40 -10.56 -3.07
N LEU A 47 -3.28 -9.62 -2.72
CA LEU A 47 -4.06 -9.60 -1.48
C LEU A 47 -5.42 -8.95 -1.79
N GLY A 48 -6.50 -9.49 -1.21
CA GLY A 48 -7.86 -8.96 -1.40
C GLY A 48 -8.85 -10.02 -1.84
N LYS A 49 -9.94 -9.58 -2.46
CA LYS A 49 -11.07 -10.44 -2.86
C LYS A 49 -10.73 -11.16 -4.17
N ASP A 50 -11.22 -12.40 -4.32
CA ASP A 50 -11.23 -13.06 -5.62
C ASP A 50 -12.40 -12.49 -6.44
N LEU A 51 -12.07 -11.86 -7.57
CA LEU A 51 -13.04 -11.11 -8.39
C LEU A 51 -13.53 -11.90 -9.60
N VAL A 52 -13.21 -13.19 -9.71
CA VAL A 52 -13.57 -14.03 -10.88
C VAL A 52 -15.09 -14.08 -11.14
N SER A 53 -15.91 -14.10 -10.09
CA SER A 53 -17.38 -14.12 -10.21
C SER A 53 -18.04 -12.74 -10.09
N ALA A 54 -17.29 -11.72 -9.67
CA ALA A 54 -17.77 -10.37 -9.44
C ALA A 54 -16.63 -9.36 -9.74
N PRO A 55 -16.41 -9.06 -11.03
CA PRO A 55 -15.33 -8.19 -11.45
C PRO A 55 -15.49 -6.77 -10.89
N CYS A 56 -14.37 -6.09 -10.66
CA CYS A 56 -14.39 -4.68 -10.26
C CYS A 56 -14.89 -3.80 -11.41
N ALA A 57 -15.53 -2.67 -11.09
CA ALA A 57 -15.95 -1.70 -12.11
C ALA A 57 -14.78 -1.16 -12.96
N HIS A 58 -13.57 -1.11 -12.41
CA HIS A 58 -12.36 -0.66 -13.11
C HIS A 58 -11.57 -1.80 -13.78
N GLU A 59 -12.18 -2.98 -13.95
CA GLU A 59 -11.48 -4.08 -14.59
C GLU A 59 -11.07 -3.75 -16.03
N GLY A 60 -9.79 -3.98 -16.34
CA GLY A 60 -9.20 -3.64 -17.63
C GLY A 60 -8.59 -2.24 -17.71
N GLU A 61 -8.94 -1.33 -16.80
CA GLU A 61 -8.44 0.03 -16.79
C GLU A 61 -6.94 0.11 -16.47
N LEU A 62 -6.29 1.15 -16.99
CA LEU A 62 -4.89 1.44 -16.72
C LEU A 62 -4.75 2.14 -15.37
N PHE A 63 -3.73 1.73 -14.60
CA PHE A 63 -3.33 2.46 -13.40
C PHE A 63 -2.59 3.75 -13.78
N VAL A 64 -3.33 4.74 -14.29
CA VAL A 64 -2.81 6.06 -14.69
C VAL A 64 -2.57 6.89 -13.44
N PRO A 65 -1.39 7.52 -13.27
CA PRO A 65 -1.13 8.44 -12.16
C PRO A 65 -2.20 9.55 -12.09
N GLY A 66 -2.72 9.79 -10.90
CA GLY A 66 -3.74 10.83 -10.66
C GLY A 66 -5.19 10.37 -10.83
N ALA A 67 -5.44 9.12 -11.24
CA ALA A 67 -6.79 8.56 -11.13
C ALA A 67 -7.21 8.43 -9.65
N ASP A 68 -8.50 8.59 -9.37
CA ASP A 68 -9.07 8.66 -8.02
C ASP A 68 -9.43 7.29 -7.43
N TRP A 69 -9.53 6.26 -8.27
CA TRP A 69 -9.96 4.91 -7.90
C TRP A 69 -8.83 3.99 -7.44
N TRP A 70 -7.56 4.40 -7.59
CA TRP A 70 -6.41 3.63 -7.12
C TRP A 70 -5.33 4.50 -6.52
N GLU A 71 -4.44 3.89 -5.75
CA GLU A 71 -3.24 4.53 -5.24
C GLU A 71 -2.10 3.53 -5.04
N GLU A 72 -0.89 4.05 -4.80
CA GLU A 72 0.25 3.23 -4.41
C GLU A 72 0.03 2.64 -3.01
N ALA A 73 0.44 1.39 -2.83
CA ALA A 73 0.57 0.78 -1.52
C ALA A 73 2.04 0.58 -1.18
N VAL A 74 2.43 1.07 -0.01
CA VAL A 74 3.83 1.26 0.38
C VAL A 74 4.21 0.39 1.57
N ALA A 75 5.49 0.09 1.69
CA ALA A 75 6.07 -0.51 2.88
C ALA A 75 5.91 0.42 4.09
N ILE A 76 5.68 -0.15 5.28
CA ILE A 76 5.61 0.61 6.54
C ILE A 76 7.01 0.69 7.15
N LEU A 77 7.57 1.89 7.24
CA LEU A 77 8.82 2.12 7.95
C LEU A 77 8.59 2.13 9.48
N PRO A 78 9.59 1.72 10.26
CA PRO A 78 9.56 1.89 11.71
C PRO A 78 9.40 3.39 12.06
N PRO A 79 8.78 3.71 13.20
CA PRO A 79 8.71 5.10 13.66
C PRO A 79 10.14 5.64 13.85
N PRO A 80 10.37 6.95 13.62
CA PRO A 80 11.64 7.57 13.93
C PRO A 80 11.97 7.36 15.42
N PRO A 81 13.25 7.22 15.79
CA PRO A 81 13.65 7.18 17.20
C PRO A 81 13.07 8.38 17.93
N ALA A 82 12.44 8.17 19.08
CA ALA A 82 12.01 9.27 19.92
C ALA A 82 13.24 10.10 20.28
N GLU A 83 13.20 11.40 20.01
CA GLU A 83 14.23 12.33 20.43
C GLU A 83 14.26 12.28 21.97
N GLU A 84 15.32 11.70 22.54
CA GLU A 84 15.51 11.63 23.98
C GLU A 84 15.49 13.07 24.52
N ALA A 85 14.46 13.40 25.29
CA ALA A 85 14.41 14.66 26.01
C ALA A 85 15.69 14.76 26.86
N PRO A 86 16.44 15.88 26.79
CA PRO A 86 17.71 15.98 27.48
C PRO A 86 17.49 15.74 28.96
N GLU A 87 18.25 14.77 29.47
CA GLU A 87 18.31 14.37 30.87
C GLU A 87 18.41 15.63 31.74
N ALA A 88 17.36 15.90 32.50
CA ALA A 88 17.33 17.02 33.43
C ALA A 88 18.46 16.80 34.45
N VAL A 89 19.54 17.55 34.28
CA VAL A 89 20.60 17.77 35.26
C VAL A 89 19.94 18.03 36.61
N ARG A 90 20.05 17.05 37.52
CA ARG A 90 19.82 17.27 38.95
C ARG A 90 21.18 17.21 39.64
N ALA A 91 21.62 18.42 39.99
CA ALA A 91 22.74 18.73 40.86
C ALA A 91 22.54 18.20 42.29
#